data_AF-A0A959D0A1-F1
#
_entry.id   AF-A0A959D0A1-F1
#
_cell.length_a   1.000
_cell.length_b   1.000
_cell.length_c   1.000
_cell.angle_alpha   90.00
_cell.angle_beta   90.00
_cell.angle_gamma   90.00
#
_symmetry.space_group_name_H-M   'P 1'
#
loop_
_entity.id
_entity.type
_entity.pdbx_description
1 polymer ?
#
loop_
_entity_poly.entity_id
_entity_poly.type
_entity_poly.pdbx_seq_one_letter_code
_entity_poly.pdbx_strand_id
1 'polypeptide(L)' 'MARILPFFLLLLSFNLPAQEDFRIVGYFPYYRFSLSDQINFEQLTHLNIAFA' A
#
# COMPACT_ATOMS: atom_id res chain seq x y z
N MET A 1 24.73 -12.12 -34.44
CA MET A 1 23.84 -12.48 -33.32
C MET A 1 24.30 -11.92 -31.96
N ALA A 2 25.59 -11.62 -31.73
CA ALA A 2 26.09 -11.15 -30.42
C ALA A 2 25.76 -9.69 -30.01
N ARG A 3 25.20 -8.86 -30.89
CA ARG A 3 24.94 -7.43 -30.62
C ARG A 3 23.72 -7.15 -29.71
N ILE A 4 22.84 -8.13 -29.52
CA ILE A 4 21.57 -7.98 -28.77
C ILE A 4 21.77 -8.37 -27.28
N LEU A 5 22.82 -9.14 -26.98
CA LEU A 5 23.14 -9.62 -25.63
C LEU A 5 23.30 -8.51 -24.58
N PRO A 6 24.02 -7.39 -24.83
CA PRO A 6 24.17 -6.35 -23.81
C PRO A 6 22.85 -5.63 -23.51
N PHE A 7 21.97 -5.50 -24.50
CA PHE A 7 20.65 -4.92 -24.32
C PHE A 7 19.76 -5.81 -23.45
N PHE A 8 19.80 -7.12 -23.66
CA PHE A 8 19.05 -8.07 -22.85
C PHE A 8 19.52 -8.11 -21.38
N LEU A 9 20.82 -8.01 -21.14
CA LEU A 9 21.39 -7.91 -19.79
C LEU A 9 21.03 -6.60 -19.08
N LEU A 10 20.93 -5.48 -19.82
CA LEU A 10 20.47 -4.21 -19.27
C LEU A 10 19.01 -4.29 -18.80
N LEU A 11 18.13 -5.01 -19.52
CA LEU A 11 16.73 -5.18 -19.12
C LEU A 11 16.57 -6.03 -17.84
N LEU A 12 17.44 -7.03 -17.65
CA LEU A 12 17.46 -7.85 -16.43
C LEU A 12 17.97 -7.10 -15.19
N SER A 13 18.57 -5.93 -15.37
CA SER A 13 19.10 -5.10 -14.27
C SER A 13 18.00 -4.27 -13.57
N PHE A 14 16.81 -4.15 -14.17
CA PHE A 14 15.67 -3.43 -13.58
C PHE A 14 14.89 -4.34 -12.63
N ASN A 15 15.51 -4.71 -11.51
CA ASN A 15 14.78 -5.19 -10.34
C ASN A 15 14.59 -4.01 -9.39
N LEU A 16 13.70 -3.07 -9.76
CA LEU A 16 13.16 -2.17 -8.76
C LEU A 16 12.20 -3.03 -7.91
N PRO A 17 12.49 -3.32 -6.64
CA PRO A 17 11.42 -3.75 -5.76
C PRO A 17 10.41 -2.60 -5.79
N ALA A 18 9.24 -2.82 -6.39
CA ALA A 18 8.12 -1.93 -6.17
C ALA A 18 7.91 -1.97 -4.66
N GLN A 19 8.33 -0.92 -3.95
CA GLN A 19 8.25 -0.88 -2.50
C GLN A 19 6.77 -1.00 -2.13
N GLU A 20 6.42 -2.16 -1.58
CA GLU A 20 5.07 -2.56 -1.20
C GLU A 20 4.64 -1.80 0.08
N ASP A 21 4.62 -0.48 0.02
CA ASP A 21 3.98 0.32 1.07
C ASP A 21 2.46 0.20 0.90
N PHE A 22 1.95 -0.99 1.20
CA PHE A 22 0.54 -1.34 1.03
C PHE A 22 -0.27 -0.64 2.11
N ARG A 23 -1.21 0.21 1.68
CA ARG A 23 -2.02 1.01 2.60
C ARG A 23 -3.36 0.34 2.86
N ILE A 24 -3.69 0.17 4.13
CA ILE A 24 -5.00 -0.27 4.59
C ILE A 24 -5.68 0.94 5.22
N VAL A 25 -6.61 1.54 4.48
CA VAL A 25 -7.28 2.79 4.88
C VAL A 25 -8.70 2.47 5.35
N GLY A 26 -8.96 2.70 6.64
CA GLY A 26 -10.29 2.63 7.22
C GLY A 26 -11.00 3.99 7.20
N TYR A 27 -12.32 3.99 7.03
CA TYR A 27 -13.15 5.18 7.25
C TYR A 27 -14.05 4.95 8.46
N PHE A 28 -13.98 5.85 9.44
CA PHE A 28 -14.74 5.75 10.66
C PHE A 28 -15.79 6.86 10.77
N PRO A 29 -17.08 6.53 10.67
CA PRO A 29 -18.13 7.53 10.76
C PRO A 29 -18.27 8.12 12.16
N TYR A 30 -18.32 9.45 12.29
CA TYR A 30 -18.39 10.12 13.61
C TYR A 30 -19.60 9.68 14.44
N TYR A 31 -20.73 9.42 13.79
CA TYR A 31 -21.97 8.95 14.43
C TYR A 31 -21.89 7.50 14.93
N ARG A 32 -20.75 6.81 14.77
CA ARG A 32 -20.48 5.45 15.27
C ARG A 32 -19.30 5.38 16.23
N PHE A 33 -18.85 6.51 16.79
CA PHE A 33 -17.71 6.53 17.73
C PHE A 33 -17.89 5.64 18.96
N SER A 34 -19.13 5.39 19.39
CA SER A 34 -19.43 4.43 20.45
C SER A 34 -19.04 2.98 20.14
N LEU A 35 -18.73 2.66 18.88
CA LEU A 35 -18.28 1.34 18.43
C LEU A 35 -16.75 1.26 18.24
N SER A 36 -15.98 2.26 18.69
CA SER A 36 -14.52 2.29 18.52
C SER A 36 -13.83 1.04 19.04
N ASP A 37 -14.32 0.49 20.15
CA ASP A 37 -13.73 -0.66 20.83
C ASP A 37 -13.92 -1.98 20.05
N GLN A 38 -14.73 -1.95 18.99
CA GLN A 38 -14.95 -3.09 18.09
C GLN A 38 -14.01 -3.07 16.88
N ILE A 39 -13.18 -2.03 16.74
CA ILE A 39 -12.27 -1.85 15.61
C ILE A 39 -10.88 -2.37 15.98
N ASN A 40 -10.33 -3.28 15.17
CA ASN A 40 -8.94 -3.67 15.27
C ASN A 40 -8.05 -2.66 14.53
N PHE A 41 -7.56 -1.65 15.23
CA PHE A 41 -6.72 -0.59 14.65
C PHE A 41 -5.34 -1.08 14.20
N GLU A 42 -4.84 -2.19 14.74
CA GLU A 42 -3.52 -2.76 14.37
C GLU A 42 -3.48 -3.26 12.92
N GLN A 43 -4.65 -3.50 12.32
CA GLN A 43 -4.77 -3.94 10.92
C GLN A 43 -4.86 -2.77 9.94
N LEU A 44 -4.91 -1.53 10.42
CA LEU A 44 -5.02 -0.34 9.59
C LEU A 44 -3.70 0.39 9.53
N THR A 45 -3.37 0.94 8.37
CA THR A 45 -2.25 1.88 8.26
C THR A 45 -2.72 3.33 8.40
N HIS A 46 -3.97 3.62 8.03
CA HIS A 46 -4.59 4.94 8.15
C HIS A 46 -6.06 4.83 8.54
N LEU A 47 -6.54 5.82 9.29
CA LEU A 47 -7.95 5.96 9.65
C LEU A 47 -8.44 7.36 9.30
N ASN A 48 -9.46 7.45 8.45
CA ASN A 48 -10.13 8.70 8.10
C ASN A 48 -11.42 8.84 8.92
N ILE A 49 -11.63 9.99 9.56
CA ILE A 49 -12.90 10.28 10.24
C ILE A 49 -13.89 10.85 9.22
N ALA A 50 -15.05 10.21 9.07
CA ALA A 50 -16.05 10.55 8.07
C ALA A 50 -17.36 11.04 8.71
N PHE A 51 -18.02 12.09 8.24
CA PHE A 51 -17.45 13.28 7.62
C PHE A 51 -17.48 14.42 8.64
N ALA A 52 -16.80 15.53 8.30
CA ALA A 52 -16.93 16.79 9.03
C ALA A 52 -18.32 17.41 8.85
#